data_AF-A0A316HXV2-F1
#
_entry.id   AF-A0A316HXV2-F1
#
_cell.length_a   1.000
_cell.length_b   1.000
_cell.length_c   1.000
_cell.angle_alpha   90.00
_cell.angle_beta   90.00
_cell.angle_gamma   90.00
#
_symmetry.space_group_name_H-M   'P 1'
#
loop_
_entity.id
_entity.type
_entity.pdbx_description
1 polymer ?
#
loop_
_entity_poly.entity_id
_entity_poly.type
_entity_poly.pdbx_seq_one_letter_code
_entity_poly.pdbx_strand_id
1 'polypeptide(L)'
;MSDDLAAVRTRWQEIARTGERPVISIGLLASYTIDPVLPYLGVALHDAGLPASCHTGPYNQIVQQCLDDSSPKTDVLVVAPRFEELGDDLMTAVDAALSAARRRGSFLVIVLPAVPEERAYGHLDDGRAAGTAATAHAVREEVRALLADRPDAWVVDAEQAVRAVGTSKAHHAAMFKFAKIPYTEAVFHELAAQLAGVLRAVYGATPRVVVLDGDSLQGMKNPGEFDGQLKQIHASGARLALRAGPENVDALWEKLSAELPVFTTELVDASVTDCRPVQEQLAALAGDMGVPTESAVLLSWPVDLRRSGLLDRLPAFETAPRRDRQQVERTVSLADFVAGLNVEVDLQPVGPDSAAKVVEVVSRAKDFTLGTEQLDLTEPGREVFAVRVRDRFGDYGISGAVAISGEGVVDVFSLSCVVLGKGVQDLVLRQLPGAAVFRYRKTPHNQITAAFLKDAGVVVEEIS
;
A
#
# COMPACT_ATOMS: atom_id res chain seq x y z
N MET A 1 -10.26 12.61 -16.04
CA MET A 1 -9.60 11.61 -15.17
C MET A 1 -8.10 11.56 -15.41
N SER A 2 -7.59 11.32 -16.63
CA SER A 2 -6.13 11.27 -16.88
C SER A 2 -5.39 12.59 -16.56
N ASP A 3 -5.92 13.74 -16.98
CA ASP A 3 -5.29 15.05 -16.71
C ASP A 3 -5.31 15.43 -15.23
N ASP A 4 -6.35 14.99 -14.52
CA ASP A 4 -6.53 15.21 -13.08
C ASP A 4 -5.50 14.40 -12.25
N LEU A 5 -5.28 13.14 -12.62
CA LEU A 5 -4.26 12.28 -11.98
C LEU A 5 -2.83 12.81 -12.20
N ALA A 6 -2.55 13.42 -13.36
CA ALA A 6 -1.26 14.05 -13.63
C ALA A 6 -1.02 15.31 -12.80
N ALA A 7 -2.08 16.10 -12.56
CA ALA A 7 -2.02 17.25 -11.66
C ALA A 7 -1.69 16.83 -10.22
N VAL A 8 -2.29 15.74 -9.72
CA VAL A 8 -1.99 15.20 -8.38
C VAL A 8 -0.52 14.81 -8.24
N ARG A 9 0.08 14.15 -9.25
CA ARG A 9 1.52 13.81 -9.21
C ARG A 9 2.42 15.04 -9.19
N THR A 10 2.09 16.05 -9.99
CA THR A 10 2.84 17.32 -10.03
C THR A 10 2.79 17.99 -8.65
N ARG A 11 1.61 18.04 -8.06
CA ARG A 11 1.40 18.59 -6.72
C ARG A 11 2.14 17.82 -5.63
N TRP A 12 2.20 16.49 -5.71
CA TRP A 12 3.00 15.70 -4.78
C TRP A 12 4.48 16.09 -4.80
N GLN A 13 5.04 16.35 -5.99
CA GLN A 13 6.42 16.84 -6.12
C GLN A 13 6.62 18.24 -5.51
N GLU A 14 5.60 19.10 -5.60
CA GLU A 14 5.63 20.43 -4.97
C GLU A 14 5.59 20.31 -3.44
N ILE A 15 4.71 19.48 -2.89
CA ILE A 15 4.63 19.17 -1.45
C ILE A 15 5.97 18.62 -0.96
N ALA A 16 6.57 17.67 -1.68
CA ALA A 16 7.87 17.12 -1.31
C ALA A 16 9.00 18.18 -1.24
N ARG A 17 8.85 19.32 -1.94
CA ARG A 17 9.81 20.45 -1.92
C ARG A 17 9.55 21.45 -0.80
N THR A 18 8.37 21.49 -0.20
CA THR A 18 8.07 22.44 0.90
C THR A 18 8.88 22.13 2.16
N GLY A 19 9.35 20.88 2.32
CA GLY A 19 10.12 20.43 3.47
C GLY A 19 9.29 20.38 4.76
N GLU A 20 7.97 20.33 4.63
CA GLU A 20 7.08 20.18 5.77
C GLU A 20 7.42 18.89 6.54
N ARG A 21 7.48 18.99 7.88
CA ARG A 21 7.87 17.85 8.70
C ARG A 21 6.72 16.84 8.76
N PRO A 22 6.97 15.56 8.47
CA PRO A 22 5.94 14.55 8.59
C PRO A 22 5.53 14.39 10.05
N VAL A 23 4.22 14.27 10.29
CA VAL A 23 3.62 14.00 11.60
C VAL A 23 3.27 12.52 11.79
N ILE A 24 3.27 11.75 10.69
CA ILE A 24 2.99 10.32 10.68
C ILE A 24 3.92 9.59 9.71
N SER A 25 4.38 8.41 10.11
CA SER A 25 5.21 7.52 9.29
C SER A 25 4.43 6.26 8.87
N ILE A 26 4.48 5.94 7.57
CA ILE A 26 3.69 4.87 6.97
C ILE A 26 4.62 3.89 6.25
N GLY A 27 4.60 2.62 6.65
CA GLY A 27 5.26 1.53 5.94
C GLY A 27 4.26 0.77 5.08
N LEU A 28 4.57 0.53 3.81
CA LEU A 28 3.71 -0.20 2.87
C LEU A 28 4.40 -1.48 2.41
N LEU A 29 3.82 -2.63 2.74
CA LEU A 29 4.28 -3.94 2.28
C LEU A 29 3.22 -4.53 1.35
N ALA A 30 3.61 -5.05 0.19
CA ALA A 30 2.65 -5.56 -0.78
C ALA A 30 3.19 -6.78 -1.52
N SER A 31 2.28 -7.63 -2.01
CA SER A 31 2.63 -8.73 -2.91
C SER A 31 2.91 -8.24 -4.34
N TYR A 32 2.74 -6.94 -4.58
CA TYR A 32 2.90 -6.26 -5.86
C TYR A 32 3.59 -4.90 -5.67
N THR A 33 4.02 -4.25 -6.76
CA THR A 33 4.64 -2.93 -6.69
C THR A 33 3.59 -1.87 -6.38
N ILE A 34 3.59 -1.38 -5.14
CA ILE A 34 2.55 -0.49 -4.59
C ILE A 34 2.88 1.01 -4.72
N ASP A 35 4.12 1.35 -5.09
CA ASP A 35 4.62 2.72 -5.23
C ASP A 35 3.70 3.71 -5.98
N PRO A 36 2.93 3.30 -7.01
CA PRO A 36 1.98 4.20 -7.66
C PRO A 36 0.89 4.78 -6.73
N VAL A 37 0.64 4.21 -5.55
CA VAL A 37 -0.31 4.75 -4.56
C VAL A 37 0.21 6.04 -3.90
N LEU A 38 1.53 6.21 -3.81
CA LEU A 38 2.17 7.20 -2.95
C LEU A 38 1.78 8.65 -3.28
N PRO A 39 1.74 9.11 -4.55
CA PRO A 39 1.38 10.49 -4.83
C PRO A 39 -0.06 10.81 -4.40
N TYR A 40 -0.97 9.87 -4.58
CA TYR A 40 -2.38 10.05 -4.24
C TYR A 40 -2.60 10.03 -2.73
N LEU A 41 -1.94 9.10 -2.02
CA LEU A 41 -2.02 9.00 -0.56
C LEU A 41 -1.38 10.22 0.11
N GLY A 42 -0.19 10.61 -0.36
CA GLY A 42 0.57 11.73 0.19
C GLY A 42 -0.16 13.06 0.05
N VAL A 43 -0.72 13.36 -1.13
CA VAL A 43 -1.53 14.57 -1.35
C VAL A 43 -2.80 14.54 -0.50
N ALA A 44 -3.52 13.41 -0.45
CA ALA A 44 -4.76 13.29 0.32
C ALA A 44 -4.57 13.43 1.84
N LEU A 45 -3.40 13.03 2.36
CA LEU A 45 -3.04 13.18 3.77
C LEU A 45 -2.54 14.60 4.08
N HIS A 46 -1.70 15.18 3.21
CA HIS A 46 -1.26 16.56 3.33
C HIS A 46 -2.44 17.53 3.35
N ASP A 47 -3.40 17.36 2.45
CA ASP A 47 -4.63 18.19 2.40
C ASP A 47 -5.50 18.06 3.64
N ALA A 48 -5.34 16.97 4.38
CA ALA A 48 -6.00 16.74 5.64
C ALA A 48 -5.20 17.22 6.86
N GLY A 49 -4.08 17.93 6.66
CA GLY A 49 -3.21 18.37 7.74
C GLY A 49 -2.40 17.25 8.40
N LEU A 50 -2.22 16.13 7.70
CA LEU A 50 -1.45 14.96 8.16
C LEU A 50 -0.27 14.68 7.22
N PRO A 51 0.70 15.60 7.08
CA PRO A 51 1.87 15.34 6.24
C PRO A 51 2.55 14.04 6.67
N ALA A 52 2.74 13.13 5.72
CA ALA A 52 3.18 11.76 5.99
C ALA A 52 4.50 11.43 5.30
N SER A 53 5.37 10.68 5.98
CA SER A 53 6.50 10.02 5.34
C SER A 53 6.12 8.58 5.00
N CYS A 54 6.26 8.20 3.74
CA CYS A 54 5.92 6.85 3.27
C CYS A 54 7.17 6.07 2.87
N HIS A 55 7.23 4.79 3.25
CA HIS A 55 8.28 3.86 2.87
C HIS A 55 7.65 2.59 2.28
N THR A 56 8.07 2.20 1.07
CA THR A 56 7.64 0.96 0.43
C THR A 56 8.66 -0.15 0.69
N GLY A 57 8.14 -1.32 1.06
CA GLY A 57 8.94 -2.54 1.13
C GLY A 57 9.12 -3.18 -0.26
N PRO A 58 10.08 -4.11 -0.40
CA PRO A 58 10.33 -4.81 -1.64
C PRO A 58 9.13 -5.67 -2.10
N TYR A 59 9.01 -5.84 -3.42
CA TYR A 59 7.97 -6.64 -4.07
C TYR A 59 7.90 -8.06 -3.50
N ASN A 60 6.69 -8.48 -3.10
CA ASN A 60 6.38 -9.83 -2.65
C ASN A 60 7.25 -10.32 -1.48
N GLN A 61 7.54 -9.42 -0.54
CA GLN A 61 8.31 -9.71 0.66
C GLN A 61 7.56 -9.36 1.96
N ILE A 62 6.22 -9.43 1.96
CA ILE A 62 5.41 -9.08 3.14
C ILE A 62 5.87 -9.83 4.39
N VAL A 63 5.96 -11.16 4.31
CA VAL A 63 6.31 -11.99 5.47
C VAL A 63 7.75 -11.71 5.94
N GLN A 64 8.69 -11.62 5.00
CA GLN A 64 10.10 -11.35 5.29
C GLN A 64 10.26 -10.01 6.01
N GLN A 65 9.64 -8.95 5.49
CA GLN A 65 9.69 -7.61 6.08
C GLN A 65 8.93 -7.51 7.41
N CYS A 66 7.91 -8.36 7.62
CA CYS A 66 7.22 -8.46 8.90
C CYS A 66 8.05 -9.18 9.97
N LEU A 67 8.93 -10.09 9.58
CA LEU A 67 9.76 -10.88 10.49
C LEU A 67 11.16 -10.28 10.71
N ASP A 68 11.58 -9.35 9.86
CA ASP A 68 12.82 -8.61 10.01
C ASP A 68 12.70 -7.51 11.10
N ASP A 69 13.47 -7.66 12.18
CA ASP A 69 13.51 -6.69 13.28
C ASP A 69 14.39 -5.46 12.98
N SER A 70 15.17 -5.48 11.88
CA SER A 70 15.98 -4.33 11.45
C SER A 70 15.18 -3.30 10.65
N SER A 71 14.00 -3.68 10.16
CA SER A 71 13.08 -2.80 9.45
C SER A 71 12.66 -1.61 10.34
N PRO A 72 12.64 -0.37 9.81
CA PRO A 72 12.31 0.81 10.59
C PRO A 72 10.89 0.74 11.15
N LYS A 73 10.73 1.17 12.40
CA LYS A 73 9.41 1.31 13.03
C LYS A 73 8.64 2.43 12.34
N THR A 74 7.39 2.15 12.00
CA THR A 74 6.43 3.12 11.45
C THR A 74 5.21 3.24 12.35
N ASP A 75 4.54 4.38 12.32
CA ASP A 75 3.29 4.60 13.07
C ASP A 75 2.16 3.74 12.47
N VAL A 76 2.15 3.60 11.15
CA VAL A 76 1.20 2.79 10.39
C VAL A 76 1.93 1.73 9.59
N LEU A 77 1.41 0.51 9.59
CA LEU A 77 1.82 -0.59 8.71
C LEU A 77 0.67 -0.93 7.77
N VAL A 78 0.80 -0.63 6.49
CA VAL A 78 -0.14 -1.04 5.44
C VAL A 78 0.37 -2.33 4.81
N VAL A 79 -0.47 -3.36 4.76
CA VAL A 79 -0.14 -4.64 4.10
C VAL A 79 -1.17 -4.94 3.02
N ALA A 80 -0.70 -5.07 1.78
CA ALA A 80 -1.53 -5.24 0.60
C ALA A 80 -1.23 -6.56 -0.13
N PRO A 81 -1.79 -7.68 0.34
CA PRO A 81 -1.70 -8.95 -0.36
C PRO A 81 -2.62 -8.98 -1.60
N ARG A 82 -2.28 -9.85 -2.56
CA ARG A 82 -3.14 -10.27 -3.66
C ARG A 82 -3.17 -11.79 -3.72
N PHE A 83 -4.32 -12.33 -4.12
CA PHE A 83 -4.48 -13.78 -4.27
C PHE A 83 -3.55 -14.35 -5.34
N GLU A 84 -3.33 -13.61 -6.42
CA GLU A 84 -2.55 -14.09 -7.57
C GLU A 84 -1.06 -14.28 -7.26
N GLU A 85 -0.54 -13.59 -6.23
CA GLU A 85 0.85 -13.75 -5.80
C GLU A 85 1.02 -14.63 -4.54
N LEU A 86 0.04 -14.64 -3.63
CA LEU A 86 0.16 -15.35 -2.35
C LEU A 86 -0.63 -16.65 -2.25
N GLY A 87 -1.72 -16.82 -3.01
CA GLY A 87 -2.57 -18.01 -2.94
C GLY A 87 -2.92 -18.41 -1.50
N ASP A 88 -2.57 -19.65 -1.14
CA ASP A 88 -2.83 -20.25 0.17
C ASP A 88 -2.06 -19.59 1.33
N ASP A 89 -0.99 -18.83 1.04
CA ASP A 89 -0.16 -18.17 2.06
C ASP A 89 -0.62 -16.76 2.42
N LEU A 90 -1.76 -16.32 1.90
CA LEU A 90 -2.30 -15.01 2.23
C LEU A 90 -2.52 -14.87 3.74
N MET A 91 -3.06 -15.89 4.39
CA MET A 91 -3.28 -15.88 5.83
C MET A 91 -1.97 -15.84 6.61
N THR A 92 -0.93 -16.53 6.13
CA THR A 92 0.43 -16.44 6.70
C THR A 92 0.97 -15.00 6.64
N ALA A 93 0.74 -14.30 5.54
CA ALA A 93 1.13 -12.89 5.40
C ALA A 93 0.35 -11.97 6.35
N VAL A 94 -0.95 -12.22 6.55
CA VAL A 94 -1.80 -11.48 7.50
C VAL A 94 -1.36 -11.74 8.95
N ASP A 95 -1.07 -12.97 9.32
CA ASP A 95 -0.57 -13.33 10.66
C ASP A 95 0.79 -12.71 10.96
N ALA A 96 1.70 -12.72 9.97
CA ALA A 96 2.99 -12.05 10.08
C ALA A 96 2.82 -10.53 10.27
N ALA A 97 1.90 -9.92 9.52
CA ALA A 97 1.59 -8.49 9.64
C ALA A 97 1.00 -8.12 11.00
N LEU A 98 0.05 -8.91 11.51
CA LEU A 98 -0.51 -8.75 12.85
C LEU A 98 0.57 -8.83 13.92
N SER A 99 1.45 -9.83 13.81
CA SER A 99 2.56 -10.02 14.74
C SER A 99 3.54 -8.84 14.69
N ALA A 100 3.90 -8.38 13.49
CA ALA A 100 4.81 -7.26 13.29
C ALA A 100 4.23 -5.95 13.83
N ALA A 101 2.96 -5.65 13.51
CA ALA A 101 2.28 -4.45 13.98
C ALA A 101 2.23 -4.38 15.50
N ARG A 102 1.91 -5.50 16.17
CA ARG A 102 1.93 -5.58 17.64
C ARG A 102 3.32 -5.40 18.23
N ARG A 103 4.35 -6.06 17.67
CA ARG A 103 5.74 -5.93 18.14
C ARG A 103 6.25 -4.50 18.00
N ARG A 104 5.90 -3.83 16.90
CA ARG A 104 6.35 -2.46 16.58
C ARG A 104 5.46 -1.39 17.24
N GLY A 105 4.25 -1.74 17.67
CA GLY A 105 3.25 -0.79 18.15
C GLY A 105 2.72 0.12 17.04
N SER A 106 2.57 -0.44 15.84
CA SER A 106 2.05 0.25 14.65
C SER A 106 0.55 -0.02 14.50
N PHE A 107 -0.20 0.97 14.00
CA PHE A 107 -1.57 0.76 13.55
C PHE A 107 -1.55 -0.03 12.24
N LEU A 108 -2.23 -1.18 12.20
CA LEU A 108 -2.23 -2.07 11.05
C LEU A 108 -3.38 -1.73 10.09
N VAL A 109 -3.08 -1.61 8.80
CA VAL A 109 -4.11 -1.58 7.76
C VAL A 109 -3.89 -2.74 6.80
N ILE A 110 -4.84 -3.68 6.73
CA ILE A 110 -4.82 -4.74 5.72
C ILE A 110 -5.67 -4.30 4.53
N VAL A 111 -5.09 -4.27 3.34
CA VAL A 111 -5.84 -4.14 2.09
C VAL A 111 -6.41 -5.50 1.74
N LEU A 112 -7.73 -5.65 1.83
CA LEU A 112 -8.40 -6.87 1.40
C LEU A 112 -8.17 -7.06 -0.10
N PRO A 113 -7.66 -8.23 -0.51
CA PRO A 113 -7.30 -8.51 -1.91
C PRO A 113 -8.54 -8.45 -2.81
N ALA A 114 -8.41 -7.88 -4.01
CA ALA A 114 -9.48 -7.91 -5.01
C ALA A 114 -9.78 -9.37 -5.42
N VAL A 115 -11.04 -9.67 -5.75
CA VAL A 115 -11.41 -11.04 -6.15
C VAL A 115 -10.85 -11.32 -7.54
N PRO A 116 -10.10 -12.42 -7.76
CA PRO A 116 -9.52 -12.69 -9.07
C PRO A 116 -10.59 -12.85 -10.15
N GLU A 117 -10.29 -12.41 -11.37
CA GLU A 117 -11.23 -12.50 -12.50
C GLU A 117 -11.26 -13.89 -13.14
N GLU A 118 -10.16 -14.64 -13.06
CA GLU A 118 -10.05 -15.96 -13.71
C GLU A 118 -11.01 -16.96 -13.04
N ARG A 119 -11.90 -17.56 -13.84
CA ARG A 119 -12.90 -18.54 -13.39
C ARG A 119 -12.39 -19.94 -13.74
N ALA A 120 -11.81 -20.62 -12.74
CA ALA A 120 -11.18 -21.93 -12.93
C ALA A 120 -12.15 -22.99 -13.49
N TYR A 121 -13.44 -22.89 -13.16
CA TYR A 121 -14.49 -23.79 -13.66
C TYR A 121 -15.38 -23.16 -14.74
N GLY A 122 -14.95 -22.05 -15.37
CA GLY A 122 -15.71 -21.33 -16.38
C GLY A 122 -17.07 -20.83 -15.87
N HIS A 123 -18.13 -20.94 -16.68
CA HIS A 123 -19.48 -20.45 -16.33
C HIS A 123 -20.10 -21.14 -15.10
N LEU A 124 -19.59 -22.31 -14.69
CA LEU A 124 -20.11 -23.05 -13.54
C LEU A 124 -19.38 -22.73 -12.24
N ASP A 125 -18.37 -21.86 -12.28
CA ASP A 125 -17.53 -21.51 -11.13
C ASP A 125 -18.32 -20.92 -9.96
N ASP A 126 -19.27 -20.02 -10.26
CA ASP A 126 -20.10 -19.34 -9.26
C ASP A 126 -21.00 -20.31 -8.46
N GLY A 127 -21.29 -21.49 -9.01
CA GLY A 127 -22.06 -22.54 -8.32
C GLY A 127 -21.22 -23.49 -7.48
N ARG A 128 -19.88 -23.34 -7.45
CA ARG A 128 -18.95 -24.25 -6.78
C ARG A 128 -18.42 -23.61 -5.50
N ALA A 129 -18.45 -24.35 -4.39
CA ALA A 129 -17.80 -23.94 -3.15
C ALA A 129 -16.27 -23.77 -3.32
N ALA A 130 -15.66 -24.53 -4.23
CA ALA A 130 -14.25 -24.41 -4.59
C ALA A 130 -14.00 -23.39 -5.72
N GLY A 131 -15.02 -22.65 -6.18
CA GLY A 131 -14.87 -21.63 -7.21
C GLY A 131 -14.01 -20.45 -6.74
N THR A 132 -13.45 -19.71 -7.68
CA THR A 132 -12.55 -18.56 -7.43
C THR A 132 -13.22 -17.53 -6.52
N ALA A 133 -14.45 -17.14 -6.83
CA ALA A 133 -15.16 -16.14 -6.04
C ALA A 133 -15.47 -16.66 -4.63
N ALA A 134 -15.97 -17.89 -4.51
CA ALA A 134 -16.33 -18.49 -3.23
C ALA A 134 -15.12 -18.59 -2.28
N THR A 135 -13.99 -19.08 -2.78
CA THR A 135 -12.75 -19.22 -2.02
C THR A 135 -12.13 -17.86 -1.64
N ALA A 136 -12.09 -16.91 -2.58
CA ALA A 136 -11.61 -15.55 -2.32
C ALA A 136 -12.46 -14.84 -1.26
N HIS A 137 -13.79 -14.96 -1.34
CA HIS A 137 -14.69 -14.39 -0.34
C HIS A 137 -14.52 -15.02 1.04
N ALA A 138 -14.33 -16.35 1.12
CA ALA A 138 -14.08 -17.02 2.39
C ALA A 138 -12.83 -16.47 3.09
N VAL A 139 -11.72 -16.33 2.37
CA VAL A 139 -10.47 -15.76 2.92
C VAL A 139 -10.64 -14.29 3.30
N ARG A 140 -11.33 -13.48 2.47
CA ARG A 140 -11.60 -12.07 2.78
C ARG A 140 -12.40 -11.91 4.08
N GLU A 141 -13.42 -12.73 4.28
CA GLU A 141 -14.22 -12.72 5.51
C GLU A 141 -13.43 -13.22 6.72
N GLU A 142 -12.50 -14.16 6.53
CA GLU A 142 -11.57 -14.57 7.58
C GLU A 142 -10.68 -13.40 8.02
N VAL A 143 -10.07 -12.65 7.08
CA VAL A 143 -9.28 -11.45 7.39
C VAL A 143 -10.12 -10.39 8.12
N ARG A 144 -11.35 -10.12 7.66
CA ARG A 144 -12.26 -9.20 8.35
C ARG A 144 -12.52 -9.66 9.78
N ALA A 145 -12.78 -10.94 9.99
CA ALA A 145 -13.04 -11.48 11.31
C ALA A 145 -11.83 -11.37 12.25
N LEU A 146 -10.60 -11.54 11.73
CA LEU A 146 -9.38 -11.37 12.53
C LEU A 146 -9.16 -9.92 12.99
N LEU A 147 -9.58 -8.94 12.18
CA LEU A 147 -9.38 -7.52 12.43
C LEU A 147 -10.60 -6.81 13.04
N ALA A 148 -11.75 -7.49 13.11
CA ALA A 148 -12.99 -6.91 13.62
C ALA A 148 -12.82 -6.36 15.05
N ASP A 149 -13.37 -5.17 15.28
CA ASP A 149 -13.40 -4.45 16.56
C ASP A 149 -12.04 -4.18 17.22
N ARG A 150 -10.94 -4.32 16.47
CA ARG A 150 -9.61 -3.98 16.94
C ARG A 150 -9.41 -2.46 16.90
N PRO A 151 -8.97 -1.83 18.01
CA PRO A 151 -8.66 -0.40 18.01
C PRO A 151 -7.32 -0.09 17.32
N ASP A 152 -6.49 -1.12 17.09
CA ASP A 152 -5.13 -1.03 16.56
C ASP A 152 -5.00 -1.56 15.12
N ALA A 153 -6.12 -1.93 14.47
CA ALA A 153 -6.10 -2.45 13.11
C ALA A 153 -7.37 -2.12 12.33
N TRP A 154 -7.26 -2.01 11.02
CA TRP A 154 -8.40 -1.77 10.11
C TRP A 154 -8.23 -2.45 8.75
N VAL A 155 -9.32 -2.50 7.99
CA VAL A 155 -9.35 -3.02 6.61
C VAL A 155 -9.73 -1.94 5.61
N VAL A 156 -9.02 -1.90 4.48
CA VAL A 156 -9.46 -1.21 3.26
C VAL A 156 -9.68 -2.24 2.17
N ASP A 157 -10.43 -1.94 1.12
CA ASP A 157 -10.91 -2.96 0.19
C ASP A 157 -10.50 -2.69 -1.26
N ALA A 158 -9.55 -3.47 -1.78
CA ALA A 158 -9.12 -3.35 -3.18
C ALA A 158 -10.24 -3.74 -4.16
N GLU A 159 -11.13 -4.66 -3.78
CA GLU A 159 -12.31 -5.01 -4.61
C GLU A 159 -13.23 -3.80 -4.78
N GLN A 160 -13.39 -2.97 -3.73
CA GLN A 160 -14.17 -1.74 -3.82
C GLN A 160 -13.52 -0.73 -4.78
N ALA A 161 -12.19 -0.58 -4.73
CA ALA A 161 -11.46 0.29 -5.65
C ALA A 161 -11.57 -0.19 -7.11
N VAL A 162 -11.43 -1.50 -7.34
CA VAL A 162 -11.62 -2.15 -8.65
C VAL A 162 -13.03 -1.89 -9.19
N ARG A 163 -14.07 -2.04 -8.35
CA ARG A 163 -15.46 -1.77 -8.75
C ARG A 163 -15.72 -0.31 -9.05
N ALA A 164 -15.14 0.61 -8.28
CA ALA A 164 -15.29 2.05 -8.49
C ALA A 164 -14.74 2.49 -9.86
N VAL A 165 -13.60 1.92 -10.28
CA VAL A 165 -12.99 2.16 -11.59
C VAL A 165 -13.70 1.37 -12.71
N GLY A 166 -14.22 0.20 -12.37
CA GLY A 166 -14.75 -0.79 -13.28
C GLY A 166 -13.70 -1.83 -13.67
N THR A 167 -14.06 -3.10 -13.50
CA THR A 167 -13.22 -4.29 -13.70
C THR A 167 -12.42 -4.26 -15.01
N SER A 168 -13.07 -3.93 -16.13
CA SER A 168 -12.42 -3.88 -17.46
C SER A 168 -11.32 -2.83 -17.61
N LYS A 169 -11.26 -1.84 -16.70
CA LYS A 169 -10.26 -0.75 -16.69
C LYS A 169 -9.36 -0.80 -15.45
N ALA A 170 -9.57 -1.77 -14.57
CA ALA A 170 -8.89 -1.83 -13.28
C ALA A 170 -7.45 -2.37 -13.41
N HIS A 171 -7.22 -3.29 -14.34
CA HIS A 171 -5.95 -3.99 -14.47
C HIS A 171 -5.06 -3.45 -15.58
N HIS A 172 -3.75 -3.45 -15.34
CA HIS A 172 -2.74 -2.99 -16.30
C HIS A 172 -1.78 -4.12 -16.69
N ALA A 173 -2.25 -5.09 -17.49
CA ALA A 173 -1.50 -6.30 -17.84
C ALA A 173 -0.07 -6.05 -18.36
N ALA A 174 0.15 -4.99 -19.15
CA ALA A 174 1.49 -4.61 -19.62
C ALA A 174 2.42 -4.19 -18.46
N MET A 175 2.00 -3.23 -17.62
CA MET A 175 2.77 -2.77 -16.46
C MET A 175 2.98 -3.88 -15.43
N PHE A 176 2.05 -4.84 -15.31
CA PHE A 176 2.25 -6.00 -14.46
C PHE A 176 3.42 -6.86 -14.96
N LYS A 177 3.49 -7.13 -16.27
CA LYS A 177 4.61 -7.90 -16.85
C LYS A 177 5.96 -7.20 -16.67
N PHE A 178 6.00 -5.87 -16.81
CA PHE A 178 7.26 -5.12 -16.77
C PHE A 178 7.72 -4.72 -15.38
N ALA A 179 6.79 -4.33 -14.51
CA ALA A 179 7.09 -3.67 -13.23
C ALA A 179 6.31 -4.26 -12.06
N LYS A 180 5.57 -5.37 -12.26
CA LYS A 180 4.72 -5.99 -11.24
C LYS A 180 3.69 -5.02 -10.63
N ILE A 181 3.23 -4.05 -11.43
CA ILE A 181 2.15 -3.12 -11.11
C ILE A 181 0.84 -3.67 -11.71
N PRO A 182 -0.08 -4.22 -10.91
CA PRO A 182 -1.23 -4.95 -11.43
C PRO A 182 -2.40 -4.06 -11.79
N TYR A 183 -2.54 -2.91 -11.13
CA TYR A 183 -3.67 -2.02 -11.27
C TYR A 183 -3.32 -0.77 -12.08
N THR A 184 -4.35 -0.13 -12.63
CA THR A 184 -4.22 1.20 -13.23
C THR A 184 -4.10 2.28 -12.14
N GLU A 185 -3.59 3.45 -12.51
CA GLU A 185 -3.48 4.60 -11.58
C GLU A 185 -4.83 4.99 -10.96
N ALA A 186 -5.93 4.79 -11.69
CA ALA A 186 -7.28 5.06 -11.17
C ALA A 186 -7.61 4.20 -9.95
N VAL A 187 -7.21 2.92 -9.93
CA VAL A 187 -7.44 2.03 -8.79
C VAL A 187 -6.55 2.44 -7.62
N PHE A 188 -5.30 2.83 -7.89
CA PHE A 188 -4.41 3.36 -6.85
C PHE A 188 -4.92 4.65 -6.24
N HIS A 189 -5.54 5.52 -7.04
CA HIS A 189 -6.18 6.74 -6.53
C HIS A 189 -7.36 6.41 -5.61
N GLU A 190 -8.23 5.47 -6.00
CA GLU A 190 -9.35 5.03 -5.15
C GLU A 190 -8.86 4.34 -3.86
N LEU A 191 -7.82 3.49 -3.95
CA LEU A 191 -7.22 2.85 -2.79
C LEU A 191 -6.57 3.87 -1.85
N ALA A 192 -5.87 4.87 -2.39
CA ALA A 192 -5.31 5.96 -1.61
C ALA A 192 -6.38 6.78 -0.89
N ALA A 193 -7.53 7.02 -1.52
CA ALA A 193 -8.65 7.71 -0.89
C ALA A 193 -9.20 6.92 0.31
N GLN A 194 -9.33 5.59 0.18
CA GLN A 194 -9.73 4.71 1.29
C GLN A 194 -8.70 4.72 2.43
N LEU A 195 -7.41 4.54 2.10
CA LEU A 195 -6.32 4.58 3.08
C LEU A 195 -6.29 5.92 3.82
N ALA A 196 -6.34 7.04 3.09
CA ALA A 196 -6.38 8.37 3.69
C ALA A 196 -7.63 8.55 4.57
N GLY A 197 -8.80 8.03 4.15
CA GLY A 197 -10.01 8.02 4.97
C GLY A 197 -9.78 7.41 6.35
N VAL A 198 -9.23 6.20 6.39
CA VAL A 198 -8.91 5.48 7.64
C VAL A 198 -7.88 6.23 8.46
N LEU A 199 -6.78 6.67 7.86
CA LEU A 199 -5.71 7.33 8.61
C LEU A 199 -6.14 8.67 9.18
N ARG A 200 -6.99 9.41 8.46
CA ARG A 200 -7.60 10.62 9.02
C ARG A 200 -8.60 10.29 10.13
N ALA A 201 -9.29 9.16 10.07
CA ALA A 201 -10.16 8.69 11.16
C ALA A 201 -9.38 8.44 12.45
N VAL A 202 -8.20 7.85 12.33
CA VAL A 202 -7.39 7.40 13.46
C VAL A 202 -6.46 8.50 14.00
N TYR A 203 -5.83 9.26 13.10
CA TYR A 203 -4.77 10.23 13.44
C TYR A 203 -5.17 11.69 13.23
N GLY A 204 -6.30 11.95 12.54
CA GLY A 204 -6.79 13.30 12.32
C GLY A 204 -7.43 13.89 13.58
N ALA A 205 -7.52 15.22 13.63
CA ALA A 205 -8.30 15.89 14.67
C ALA A 205 -9.77 15.44 14.59
N THR A 206 -10.34 15.04 15.73
CA THR A 206 -11.77 14.73 15.85
C THR A 206 -12.58 15.99 15.54
N PRO A 207 -13.44 16.00 14.51
CA PRO A 207 -14.33 17.11 14.22
C PRO A 207 -15.23 17.37 15.42
N ARG A 208 -15.15 18.59 15.94
CA ARG A 208 -16.11 19.10 16.93
C ARG A 208 -17.11 20.03 16.29
N VAL A 209 -16.77 20.58 15.13
CA VAL A 209 -17.60 21.48 14.33
C VAL A 209 -17.57 20.99 12.89
N VAL A 210 -18.75 20.78 12.31
CA VAL A 210 -18.93 20.49 10.88
C VAL A 210 -19.56 21.71 10.23
N VAL A 211 -18.83 22.35 9.32
CA VAL A 211 -19.25 23.58 8.64
C VAL A 211 -19.76 23.25 7.25
N LEU A 212 -21.05 23.47 7.00
CA LEU A 212 -21.63 23.36 5.67
C LEU A 212 -21.26 24.58 4.82
N ASP A 213 -20.77 24.31 3.61
CA ASP A 213 -20.50 25.33 2.59
C ASP A 213 -21.78 25.74 1.86
N GLY A 214 -22.41 26.82 2.31
CA GLY A 214 -23.59 27.41 1.69
C GLY A 214 -23.43 27.78 0.21
N ASP A 215 -22.24 28.19 -0.21
CA ASP A 215 -21.98 28.58 -1.61
C ASP A 215 -22.07 27.35 -2.52
N SER A 216 -21.55 26.22 -2.05
CA SER A 216 -21.66 24.94 -2.76
C SER A 216 -23.10 24.39 -2.84
N LEU A 217 -23.99 24.78 -1.91
CA LEU A 217 -25.38 24.33 -1.85
C LEU A 217 -26.31 25.07 -2.83
N GLN A 218 -25.90 26.24 -3.32
CA GLN A 218 -26.73 27.07 -4.20
C GLN A 218 -27.11 26.32 -5.50
N GLY A 219 -26.19 25.53 -6.07
CA GLY A 219 -26.41 24.74 -7.29
C GLY A 219 -27.12 23.40 -7.11
N MET A 220 -27.48 22.99 -5.89
CA MET A 220 -28.06 21.66 -5.64
C MET A 220 -29.56 21.61 -5.90
N LYS A 221 -30.05 20.49 -6.46
CA LYS A 221 -31.47 20.25 -6.72
C LYS A 221 -32.25 19.79 -5.49
N ASN A 222 -31.68 18.88 -4.67
CA ASN A 222 -32.37 18.24 -3.54
C ASN A 222 -31.49 18.21 -2.27
N PRO A 223 -31.38 19.31 -1.51
CA PRO A 223 -30.63 19.33 -0.25
C PRO A 223 -31.17 18.34 0.81
N GLY A 224 -32.47 18.02 0.78
CA GLY A 224 -33.15 17.17 1.75
C GLY A 224 -32.67 15.71 1.86
N GLU A 225 -31.94 15.18 0.87
CA GLU A 225 -31.42 13.80 0.88
C GLU A 225 -30.45 13.51 2.05
N PHE A 226 -29.91 14.57 2.66
CA PHE A 226 -28.86 14.50 3.67
C PHE A 226 -29.36 14.84 5.08
N ASP A 227 -30.66 15.12 5.26
CA ASP A 227 -31.25 15.46 6.56
C ASP A 227 -30.95 14.39 7.63
N GLY A 228 -31.08 13.11 7.27
CA GLY A 228 -30.74 11.99 8.16
C GLY A 228 -29.26 11.96 8.57
N GLN A 229 -28.35 12.36 7.67
CA GLN A 229 -26.92 12.38 7.94
C GLN A 229 -26.53 13.57 8.81
N LEU A 230 -27.12 14.74 8.60
CA LEU A 230 -26.92 15.91 9.48
C LEU A 230 -27.41 15.62 10.90
N LYS A 231 -28.55 14.94 11.05
CA LYS A 231 -29.05 14.48 12.35
C LYS A 231 -28.10 13.49 13.02
N GLN A 232 -27.52 12.56 12.27
CA GLN A 232 -26.49 11.66 12.77
C GLN A 232 -25.23 12.42 13.20
N ILE A 233 -24.78 13.41 12.43
CA ILE A 233 -23.62 14.22 12.80
C ILE A 233 -23.89 14.95 14.12
N HIS A 234 -25.03 15.63 14.25
CA HIS A 234 -25.41 16.31 15.48
C HIS A 234 -25.52 15.36 16.68
N ALA A 235 -26.13 14.19 16.49
CA ALA A 235 -26.32 13.20 17.55
C ALA A 235 -25.00 12.54 18.03
N SER A 236 -23.93 12.62 17.24
CA SER A 236 -22.58 12.22 17.67
C SER A 236 -21.94 13.21 18.67
N GLY A 237 -22.57 14.37 18.89
CA GLY A 237 -22.04 15.45 19.71
C GLY A 237 -21.18 16.46 18.94
N ALA A 238 -21.05 16.33 17.62
CA ALA A 238 -20.47 17.36 16.77
C ALA A 238 -21.46 18.51 16.56
N ARG A 239 -20.97 19.74 16.64
CA ARG A 239 -21.73 20.97 16.38
C ARG A 239 -21.80 21.23 14.88
N LEU A 240 -22.89 21.81 14.41
CA LEU A 240 -23.09 22.12 12.99
C LEU A 240 -23.07 23.61 12.76
N ALA A 241 -22.36 24.07 11.74
CA ALA A 241 -22.36 25.47 11.36
C ALA A 241 -22.56 25.66 9.87
N LEU A 242 -22.94 26.87 9.47
CA LEU A 242 -23.11 27.27 8.07
C LEU A 242 -22.12 28.38 7.73
N ARG A 243 -21.41 28.26 6.61
CA ARG A 243 -20.67 29.39 6.03
C ARG A 243 -21.21 29.73 4.66
N ALA A 244 -21.20 31.00 4.28
CA ALA A 244 -21.49 31.42 2.91
C ALA A 244 -20.77 32.74 2.59
N GLY A 245 -20.56 33.01 1.30
CA GLY A 245 -20.20 34.34 0.84
C GLY A 245 -21.32 35.36 1.11
N PRO A 246 -21.05 36.66 0.94
CA PRO A 246 -22.05 37.71 1.17
C PRO A 246 -23.18 37.71 0.13
N GLU A 247 -22.98 37.03 -1.00
CA GLU A 247 -23.93 36.99 -2.11
C GLU A 247 -25.03 35.96 -1.83
N ASN A 248 -26.30 36.39 -1.90
CA ASN A 248 -27.50 35.54 -1.83
C ASN A 248 -27.74 34.82 -0.49
N VAL A 249 -27.29 35.38 0.64
CA VAL A 249 -27.51 34.83 1.98
C VAL A 249 -29.00 34.58 2.27
N ASP A 250 -29.86 35.56 1.97
CA ASP A 250 -31.31 35.44 2.22
C ASP A 250 -31.93 34.30 1.39
N ALA A 251 -31.57 34.20 0.10
CA ALA A 251 -32.05 33.15 -0.79
C ALA A 251 -31.53 31.76 -0.38
N LEU A 252 -30.30 31.68 0.13
CA LEU A 252 -29.74 30.45 0.71
C LEU A 252 -30.55 30.01 1.93
N TRP A 253 -30.84 30.93 2.86
CA TRP A 253 -31.62 30.62 4.07
C TRP A 253 -33.06 30.22 3.77
N GLU A 254 -33.72 30.89 2.82
CA GLU A 254 -35.06 30.48 2.36
C GLU A 254 -35.05 29.06 1.79
N LYS A 255 -34.08 28.76 0.91
CA LYS A 255 -33.93 27.43 0.31
C LYS A 255 -33.64 26.36 1.36
N LEU A 256 -32.71 26.61 2.28
CA LEU A 256 -32.36 25.66 3.35
C LEU A 256 -33.52 25.47 4.33
N SER A 257 -34.29 26.52 4.64
CA SER A 257 -35.44 26.39 5.56
C SER A 257 -36.59 25.61 4.93
N ALA A 258 -36.75 25.67 3.60
CA ALA A 258 -37.74 24.87 2.89
C ALA A 258 -37.36 23.39 2.79
N GLU A 259 -36.09 23.10 2.50
CA GLU A 259 -35.60 21.75 2.20
C GLU A 259 -35.04 21.00 3.42
N LEU A 260 -34.53 21.73 4.41
CA LEU A 260 -33.88 21.24 5.63
C LEU A 260 -34.36 22.04 6.86
N PRO A 261 -35.68 22.06 7.16
CA PRO A 261 -36.24 22.89 8.22
C PRO A 261 -35.64 22.57 9.60
N VAL A 262 -35.46 21.29 9.92
CA VAL A 262 -34.86 20.86 11.21
C VAL A 262 -33.41 21.36 11.32
N PHE A 263 -32.66 21.33 10.22
CA PHE A 263 -31.31 21.85 10.22
C PHE A 263 -31.28 23.34 10.57
N THR A 264 -32.06 24.16 9.87
CA THR A 264 -32.04 25.61 10.06
C THR A 264 -32.63 26.07 11.40
N THR A 265 -33.57 25.32 11.99
CA THR A 265 -34.21 25.71 13.25
C THR A 265 -33.58 25.10 14.50
N GLU A 266 -33.04 23.88 14.41
CA GLU A 266 -32.65 23.10 15.59
C GLU A 266 -31.19 22.64 15.58
N LEU A 267 -30.58 22.45 14.41
CA LEU A 267 -29.24 21.83 14.34
C LEU A 267 -28.11 22.83 14.11
N VAL A 268 -28.34 23.97 13.47
CA VAL A 268 -27.30 24.99 13.23
C VAL A 268 -26.94 25.72 14.53
N ASP A 269 -25.73 25.48 15.00
CA ASP A 269 -25.14 26.12 16.18
C ASP A 269 -24.60 27.54 15.90
N ALA A 270 -24.08 27.78 14.69
CA ALA A 270 -23.43 29.02 14.32
C ALA A 270 -23.45 29.25 12.81
N SER A 271 -23.36 30.51 12.38
CA SER A 271 -23.21 30.84 10.96
C SER A 271 -22.30 32.04 10.73
N VAL A 272 -21.49 31.99 9.68
CA VAL A 272 -20.66 33.11 9.21
C VAL A 272 -20.98 33.36 7.74
N THR A 273 -21.39 34.60 7.44
CA THR A 273 -21.75 35.02 6.09
C THR A 273 -21.05 36.34 5.77
N ASP A 274 -19.79 36.26 5.33
CA ASP A 274 -18.96 37.43 5.03
C ASP A 274 -17.98 37.19 3.87
N CYS A 275 -17.11 38.16 3.58
CA CYS A 275 -16.16 38.11 2.48
C CYS A 275 -14.74 37.66 2.86
N ARG A 276 -14.51 37.22 4.10
CA ARG A 276 -13.19 36.73 4.52
C ARG A 276 -12.84 35.41 3.81
N PRO A 277 -11.54 35.08 3.67
CA PRO A 277 -11.12 33.77 3.19
C PRO A 277 -11.75 32.64 4.00
N VAL A 278 -12.04 31.50 3.34
CA VAL A 278 -12.68 30.33 3.95
C VAL A 278 -11.99 29.90 5.25
N GLN A 279 -10.65 29.91 5.29
CA GLN A 279 -9.87 29.54 6.47
C GLN A 279 -10.11 30.49 7.66
N GLU A 280 -10.27 31.79 7.41
CA GLU A 280 -10.59 32.77 8.45
C GLU A 280 -12.03 32.63 8.95
N GLN A 281 -12.96 32.29 8.05
CA GLN A 281 -14.34 31.99 8.43
C GLN A 281 -14.43 30.73 9.31
N LEU A 282 -13.68 29.68 8.96
CA LEU A 282 -13.59 28.46 9.77
C LEU A 282 -12.98 28.74 11.14
N ALA A 283 -11.92 29.55 11.21
CA ALA A 283 -11.31 29.95 12.47
C ALA A 283 -12.26 30.78 13.34
N ALA A 284 -13.05 31.67 12.74
CA ALA A 284 -14.06 32.45 13.45
C ALA A 284 -15.17 31.54 14.03
N LEU A 285 -15.72 30.64 13.21
CA LEU A 285 -16.72 29.67 13.66
C LEU A 285 -16.19 28.77 14.78
N ALA A 286 -14.97 28.25 14.63
CA ALA A 286 -14.32 27.46 15.67
C ALA A 286 -14.15 28.24 16.98
N GLY A 287 -13.68 29.49 16.87
CA GLY A 287 -13.51 30.40 18.00
C GLY A 287 -14.82 30.71 18.74
N ASP A 288 -15.89 31.04 18.00
CA ASP A 288 -17.22 31.30 18.55
C ASP A 288 -17.78 30.07 19.29
N MET A 289 -17.43 28.88 18.82
CA MET A 289 -17.85 27.61 19.41
C MET A 289 -16.90 27.07 20.49
N GLY A 290 -15.80 27.77 20.79
CA GLY A 290 -14.83 27.40 21.82
C GLY A 290 -14.03 26.13 21.51
N VAL A 291 -13.82 25.82 20.23
CA VAL A 291 -13.05 24.65 19.79
C VAL A 291 -11.80 25.07 19.00
N PRO A 292 -10.75 24.23 18.93
CA PRO A 292 -9.61 24.48 18.07
C PRO A 292 -10.02 24.54 16.59
N THR A 293 -9.38 25.40 15.80
CA THR A 293 -9.68 25.58 14.36
C THR A 293 -9.55 24.28 13.58
N GLU A 294 -8.58 23.44 13.91
CA GLU A 294 -8.36 22.11 13.33
C GLU A 294 -9.51 21.12 13.57
N SER A 295 -10.38 21.39 14.56
CA SER A 295 -11.60 20.61 14.81
C SER A 295 -12.81 21.10 14.02
N ALA A 296 -12.67 22.16 13.21
CA ALA A 296 -13.70 22.65 12.30
C ALA A 296 -13.45 22.12 10.87
N VAL A 297 -14.31 21.22 10.41
CA VAL A 297 -14.20 20.61 9.08
C VAL A 297 -15.21 21.25 8.14
N LEU A 298 -14.73 21.81 7.03
CA LEU A 298 -15.58 22.30 5.95
C LEU A 298 -16.09 21.14 5.11
N LEU A 299 -17.40 21.07 4.93
CA LEU A 299 -18.07 20.17 4.01
C LEU A 299 -18.55 20.97 2.79
N SER A 300 -17.77 20.90 1.70
CA SER A 300 -18.13 21.47 0.41
C SER A 300 -18.87 20.47 -0.47
N TRP A 301 -20.04 20.86 -0.97
CA TRP A 301 -20.81 20.08 -1.92
C TRP A 301 -20.16 20.10 -3.33
N PRO A 302 -20.20 19.03 -4.14
CA PRO A 302 -20.89 17.74 -3.99
C PRO A 302 -20.05 16.62 -3.38
N VAL A 303 -19.26 16.90 -2.33
CA VAL A 303 -18.54 15.82 -1.63
C VAL A 303 -19.53 14.82 -1.05
N ASP A 304 -19.39 13.56 -1.45
CA ASP A 304 -20.02 12.44 -0.77
C ASP A 304 -19.50 12.39 0.67
N LEU A 305 -20.39 12.66 1.63
CA LEU A 305 -20.11 12.60 3.07
C LEU A 305 -19.43 11.30 3.48
N ARG A 306 -19.77 10.18 2.82
CA ARG A 306 -19.13 8.87 3.06
C ARG A 306 -17.68 8.86 2.55
N ARG A 307 -17.40 9.48 1.40
CA ARG A 307 -16.04 9.58 0.84
C ARG A 307 -15.16 10.59 1.58
N SER A 308 -15.76 11.59 2.24
CA SER A 308 -15.01 12.57 3.04
C SER A 308 -14.24 11.94 4.21
N GLY A 309 -14.69 10.77 4.70
CA GLY A 309 -14.22 10.18 5.94
C GLY A 309 -14.50 11.06 7.16
N LEU A 310 -15.50 11.96 7.07
CA LEU A 310 -15.99 12.77 8.18
C LEU A 310 -16.72 11.89 9.18
N LEU A 311 -17.63 11.02 8.70
CA LEU A 311 -18.45 10.14 9.55
C LEU A 311 -17.59 9.20 10.40
N ASP A 312 -16.45 8.76 9.88
CA ASP A 312 -15.51 7.87 10.57
C ASP A 312 -14.75 8.58 11.71
N ARG A 313 -14.71 9.91 11.70
CA ARG A 313 -14.04 10.73 12.73
C ARG A 313 -14.97 11.26 13.80
N LEU A 314 -16.28 11.13 13.61
CA LEU A 314 -17.25 11.61 14.59
C LEU A 314 -17.18 10.74 15.84
N PRO A 315 -17.45 11.29 17.03
CA PRO A 315 -17.51 10.49 18.25
C PRO A 315 -18.48 9.31 18.06
N ALA A 316 -18.06 8.11 18.46
CA ALA A 316 -18.83 6.90 18.23
C ALA A 316 -20.19 6.94 18.94
N PHE A 317 -21.21 6.40 18.26
CA PHE A 317 -22.46 6.03 18.91
C PHE A 317 -22.24 4.78 19.77
N GLU A 318 -22.73 4.79 21.01
CA GLU A 318 -22.68 3.61 21.89
C GLU A 318 -23.24 2.38 21.15
N THR A 319 -22.41 1.35 20.96
CA THR A 319 -22.77 0.13 20.24
C THR A 319 -22.59 -1.12 21.10
N ALA A 320 -23.49 -2.07 20.86
CA ALA A 320 -23.84 -3.24 21.68
C ALA A 320 -22.71 -4.29 21.84
N PRO A 321 -22.81 -5.22 22.82
CA PRO A 321 -21.69 -6.03 23.26
C PRO A 321 -21.35 -7.21 22.34
N ARG A 322 -20.05 -7.52 22.32
CA ARG A 322 -19.33 -8.49 21.50
C ARG A 322 -19.80 -9.94 21.68
N ARG A 323 -19.59 -10.75 20.63
CA ARG A 323 -19.57 -12.22 20.71
C ARG A 323 -18.12 -12.71 20.65
N ASP A 324 -17.69 -13.42 21.70
CA ASP A 324 -16.36 -14.03 21.79
C ASP A 324 -16.16 -15.11 20.71
N ARG A 325 -15.04 -15.02 19.98
CA ARG A 325 -14.42 -16.14 19.29
C ARG A 325 -12.96 -16.23 19.74
N GLN A 326 -12.59 -17.39 20.30
CA GLN A 326 -11.20 -17.72 20.64
C GLN A 326 -10.34 -17.74 19.38
N GLN A 327 -9.37 -16.84 19.30
CA GLN A 327 -8.38 -16.76 18.25
C GLN A 327 -7.11 -17.50 18.72
N VAL A 328 -6.68 -18.52 17.98
CA VAL A 328 -5.44 -19.25 18.23
C VAL A 328 -4.34 -18.56 17.42
N GLU A 329 -3.37 -17.93 18.08
CA GLU A 329 -2.22 -17.32 17.43
C GLU A 329 -1.23 -18.40 16.97
N ARG A 330 -0.80 -18.34 15.70
CA ARG A 330 0.35 -19.09 15.20
C ARG A 330 1.48 -18.12 14.88
N THR A 331 2.58 -18.21 15.60
CA THR A 331 3.82 -17.48 15.29
C THR A 331 4.72 -18.36 14.42
N VAL A 332 5.02 -17.94 13.19
CA VAL A 332 5.98 -18.59 12.28
C VAL A 332 7.26 -17.75 12.24
N SER A 333 8.45 -18.37 12.35
CA SER A 333 9.74 -17.66 12.27
C SER A 333 10.19 -17.43 10.82
N LEU A 334 11.12 -16.48 10.59
CA LEU A 334 11.63 -16.18 9.24
C LEU A 334 12.30 -17.40 8.61
N ALA A 335 13.06 -18.16 9.40
CA ALA A 335 13.73 -19.37 8.96
C ALA A 335 12.73 -20.45 8.53
N ASP A 336 11.65 -20.64 9.30
CA ASP A 336 10.59 -21.61 8.97
C ASP A 336 9.85 -21.21 7.69
N PHE A 337 9.58 -19.91 7.50
CA PHE A 337 8.94 -19.41 6.30
C PHE A 337 9.82 -19.59 5.05
N VAL A 338 11.10 -19.20 5.11
CA VAL A 338 12.04 -19.38 3.99
C VAL A 338 12.22 -20.86 3.65
N ALA A 339 12.31 -21.73 4.66
CA ALA A 339 12.35 -23.18 4.44
C ALA A 339 11.07 -23.69 3.74
N GLY A 340 9.91 -23.14 4.09
CA GLY A 340 8.61 -23.48 3.49
C GLY A 340 8.39 -22.96 2.06
N LEU A 341 9.20 -22.02 1.56
CA LEU A 341 9.09 -21.51 0.19
C LEU A 341 9.37 -22.59 -0.88
N ASN A 342 10.09 -23.67 -0.52
CA ASN A 342 10.56 -24.69 -1.46
C ASN A 342 11.24 -24.05 -2.68
N VAL A 343 12.18 -23.15 -2.43
CA VAL A 343 12.94 -22.48 -3.49
C VAL A 343 13.81 -23.50 -4.21
N GLU A 344 13.65 -23.58 -5.51
CA GLU A 344 14.47 -24.39 -6.39
C GLU A 344 15.29 -23.51 -7.31
N VAL A 345 16.57 -23.84 -7.41
CA VAL A 345 17.53 -23.16 -8.26
C VAL A 345 18.07 -24.17 -9.27
N ASP A 346 18.03 -23.80 -10.54
CA ASP A 346 18.60 -24.58 -11.63
C ASP A 346 19.71 -23.77 -12.31
N LEU A 347 20.93 -24.32 -12.30
CA LEU A 347 22.09 -23.77 -12.98
C LEU A 347 22.25 -24.44 -14.34
N GLN A 348 21.97 -23.69 -15.41
CA GLN A 348 22.09 -24.19 -16.78
C GLN A 348 23.17 -23.44 -17.56
N PRO A 349 24.01 -24.12 -18.36
CA PRO A 349 24.93 -23.44 -19.28
C PRO A 349 24.18 -22.47 -20.19
N VAL A 350 24.75 -21.29 -20.40
CA VAL A 350 24.14 -20.27 -21.27
C VAL A 350 24.14 -20.75 -22.72
N GLY A 351 22.95 -20.80 -23.33
CA GLY A 351 22.75 -21.12 -24.73
C GLY A 351 22.30 -19.89 -25.54
N PRO A 352 22.07 -20.03 -26.85
CA PRO A 352 21.66 -18.94 -27.74
C PRO A 352 20.38 -18.23 -27.27
N ASP A 353 19.44 -18.99 -26.72
CA ASP A 353 18.12 -18.48 -26.32
C ASP A 353 18.12 -17.78 -24.95
N SER A 354 19.10 -18.06 -24.08
CA SER A 354 19.21 -17.47 -22.75
C SER A 354 20.22 -16.31 -22.67
N ALA A 355 21.12 -16.20 -23.65
CA ALA A 355 22.20 -15.21 -23.70
C ALA A 355 21.73 -13.76 -23.48
N ALA A 356 20.75 -13.30 -24.26
CA ALA A 356 20.26 -11.93 -24.17
C ALA A 356 19.70 -11.59 -22.78
N LYS A 357 18.99 -12.54 -22.16
CA LYS A 357 18.37 -12.33 -20.85
C LYS A 357 19.40 -12.33 -19.72
N VAL A 358 20.40 -13.20 -19.81
CA VAL A 358 21.50 -13.26 -18.84
C VAL A 358 22.29 -11.95 -18.82
N VAL A 359 22.66 -11.43 -19.99
CA VAL A 359 23.36 -10.14 -20.11
C VAL A 359 22.51 -9.00 -19.52
N GLU A 360 21.21 -8.97 -19.83
CA GLU A 360 20.28 -7.98 -19.26
C GLU A 360 20.26 -8.04 -17.73
N VAL A 361 20.10 -9.23 -17.15
CA VAL A 361 20.01 -9.41 -15.69
C VAL A 361 21.31 -8.98 -15.00
N VAL A 362 22.47 -9.35 -15.53
CA VAL A 362 23.77 -8.93 -14.97
C VAL A 362 23.93 -7.41 -15.03
N SER A 363 23.55 -6.78 -16.14
CA SER A 363 23.65 -5.32 -16.29
C SER A 363 22.75 -4.54 -15.32
N ARG A 364 21.67 -5.16 -14.83
CA ARG A 364 20.71 -4.54 -13.90
C ARG A 364 20.97 -4.89 -12.44
N ALA A 365 21.76 -5.91 -12.15
CA ALA A 365 22.07 -6.33 -10.79
C ALA A 365 23.02 -5.32 -10.13
N LYS A 366 22.51 -4.59 -9.13
CA LYS A 366 23.29 -3.58 -8.38
C LYS A 366 23.64 -4.03 -6.95
N ASP A 367 22.69 -4.67 -6.28
CA ASP A 367 22.81 -4.98 -4.84
C ASP A 367 23.55 -6.29 -4.58
N PHE A 368 23.36 -7.31 -5.42
CA PHE A 368 24.06 -8.59 -5.34
C PHE A 368 24.81 -8.86 -6.66
N THR A 369 26.04 -8.38 -6.71
CA THR A 369 27.00 -8.51 -7.82
C THR A 369 28.43 -8.55 -7.29
N LEU A 370 29.35 -9.19 -8.02
CA LEU A 370 30.80 -9.12 -7.78
C LEU A 370 31.44 -7.83 -8.31
N GLY A 371 30.65 -6.90 -8.86
CA GLY A 371 31.16 -5.64 -9.46
C GLY A 371 31.37 -5.72 -10.97
N THR A 372 30.82 -6.76 -11.61
CA THR A 372 30.81 -6.92 -13.06
C THR A 372 29.59 -6.22 -13.65
N GLU A 373 29.81 -5.12 -14.38
CA GLU A 373 28.73 -4.33 -15.00
C GLU A 373 28.35 -4.81 -16.40
N GLN A 374 29.29 -5.44 -17.11
CA GLN A 374 29.08 -6.00 -18.44
C GLN A 374 29.62 -7.43 -18.50
N LEU A 375 28.81 -8.33 -19.03
CA LEU A 375 29.16 -9.73 -19.23
C LEU A 375 29.42 -9.99 -20.72
N ASP A 376 30.64 -10.41 -21.05
CA ASP A 376 30.98 -10.93 -22.37
C ASP A 376 30.86 -12.46 -22.35
N LEU A 377 29.98 -13.00 -23.19
CA LEU A 377 29.73 -14.45 -23.32
C LEU A 377 30.73 -15.15 -24.26
N THR A 378 31.59 -14.39 -24.95
CA THR A 378 32.52 -14.91 -25.96
C THR A 378 33.95 -15.12 -25.44
N GLU A 379 34.20 -14.79 -24.17
CA GLU A 379 35.51 -14.97 -23.55
C GLU A 379 35.92 -16.45 -23.49
N PRO A 380 37.04 -16.83 -24.14
CA PRO A 380 37.48 -18.22 -24.17
C PRO A 380 37.94 -18.68 -22.78
N GLY A 381 37.49 -19.87 -22.36
CA GLY A 381 37.84 -20.47 -21.07
C GLY A 381 36.95 -20.04 -19.89
N ARG A 382 35.86 -19.32 -20.18
CA ARG A 382 34.84 -18.91 -19.21
C ARG A 382 33.53 -19.65 -19.46
N GLU A 383 33.09 -20.42 -18.47
CA GLU A 383 31.77 -21.06 -18.47
C GLU A 383 30.76 -20.17 -17.76
N VAL A 384 29.68 -19.82 -18.45
CA VAL A 384 28.61 -19.00 -17.89
C VAL A 384 27.37 -19.86 -17.68
N PHE A 385 26.81 -19.78 -16.48
CA PHE A 385 25.59 -20.43 -16.06
C PHE A 385 24.49 -19.40 -15.83
N ALA A 386 23.32 -19.64 -16.42
CA ALA A 386 22.10 -18.92 -16.07
C ALA A 386 21.53 -19.49 -14.76
N VAL A 387 21.21 -18.60 -13.81
CA VAL A 387 20.53 -18.97 -12.56
C VAL A 387 19.03 -18.83 -12.81
N ARG A 388 18.33 -19.96 -12.96
CA ARG A 388 16.87 -19.98 -13.00
C ARG A 388 16.34 -20.29 -11.61
N VAL A 389 15.35 -19.50 -11.17
CA VAL A 389 14.78 -19.63 -9.83
C VAL A 389 13.29 -19.86 -9.96
N ARG A 390 12.78 -20.85 -9.22
CA ARG A 390 11.35 -21.06 -9.00
C ARG A 390 11.10 -21.27 -7.51
N ASP A 391 9.94 -20.88 -7.03
CA ASP A 391 9.45 -21.26 -5.70
C ASP A 391 8.00 -21.70 -5.81
N ARG A 392 7.36 -22.05 -4.68
CA ARG A 392 5.96 -22.47 -4.68
C ARG A 392 4.97 -21.43 -5.23
N PHE A 393 5.37 -20.15 -5.32
CA PHE A 393 4.53 -19.06 -5.83
C PHE A 393 4.73 -18.79 -7.33
N GLY A 394 5.74 -19.38 -7.96
CA GLY A 394 5.91 -19.28 -9.41
C GLY A 394 7.35 -19.38 -9.90
N ASP A 395 7.48 -19.30 -11.22
CA ASP A 395 8.76 -19.30 -11.93
C ASP A 395 9.23 -17.85 -12.15
N TYR A 396 10.38 -17.49 -11.56
CA TYR A 396 11.00 -16.17 -11.71
C TYR A 396 11.83 -16.09 -13.00
N GLY A 397 12.02 -17.22 -13.70
CA GLY A 397 12.86 -17.32 -14.87
C GLY A 397 14.33 -17.08 -14.54
N ILE A 398 15.08 -16.62 -15.54
CA ILE A 398 16.50 -16.28 -15.39
C ILE A 398 16.59 -15.07 -14.47
N SER A 399 17.06 -15.31 -13.25
CA SER A 399 17.13 -14.33 -12.16
C SER A 399 18.55 -14.04 -11.72
N GLY A 400 19.55 -14.59 -12.42
CA GLY A 400 20.94 -14.29 -12.17
C GLY A 400 21.88 -15.01 -13.13
N ALA A 401 23.17 -14.82 -12.90
CA ALA A 401 24.23 -15.47 -13.64
C ALA A 401 25.42 -15.78 -12.74
N VAL A 402 26.09 -16.90 -13.03
CA VAL A 402 27.41 -17.20 -12.48
C VAL A 402 28.37 -17.45 -13.64
N ALA A 403 29.56 -16.87 -13.60
CA ALA A 403 30.60 -17.15 -14.58
C ALA A 403 31.87 -17.66 -13.90
N ILE A 404 32.36 -18.81 -14.35
CA ILE A 404 33.50 -19.53 -13.80
C ILE A 404 34.59 -19.59 -14.87
N SER A 405 35.78 -19.11 -14.55
CA SER A 405 36.97 -19.25 -15.39
C SER A 405 37.73 -20.54 -15.07
N GLY A 406 38.50 -21.07 -16.04
CA GLY A 406 39.15 -22.40 -16.01
C GLY A 406 40.06 -22.77 -14.84
N GLU A 407 40.23 -21.90 -13.84
CA GLU A 407 40.93 -22.16 -12.56
C GLU A 407 39.96 -22.29 -11.37
N GLY A 408 38.64 -22.38 -11.59
CA GLY A 408 37.63 -22.39 -10.51
C GLY A 408 37.38 -21.00 -9.92
N VAL A 409 37.72 -19.95 -10.66
CA VAL A 409 37.53 -18.56 -10.23
C VAL A 409 36.17 -18.07 -10.68
N VAL A 410 35.36 -17.57 -9.75
CA VAL A 410 34.06 -16.99 -10.02
C VAL A 410 34.22 -15.48 -10.23
N ASP A 411 34.05 -15.06 -11.46
CA ASP A 411 34.23 -13.67 -11.91
C ASP A 411 32.89 -12.93 -12.06
N VAL A 412 31.79 -13.67 -12.13
CA VAL A 412 30.43 -13.11 -12.06
C VAL A 412 29.65 -13.95 -11.06
N PHE A 413 29.03 -13.28 -10.10
CA PHE A 413 27.95 -13.84 -9.31
C PHE A 413 26.95 -12.71 -9.08
N SER A 414 25.97 -12.65 -9.98
CA SER A 414 25.00 -11.55 -10.02
C SER A 414 23.59 -12.10 -9.94
N LEU A 415 22.82 -11.62 -8.96
CA LEU A 415 21.44 -12.01 -8.75
C LEU A 415 20.53 -10.78 -8.82
N SER A 416 19.35 -10.97 -9.40
CA SER A 416 18.28 -9.98 -9.43
C SER A 416 17.73 -9.73 -8.04
N CYS A 417 17.36 -8.49 -7.74
CA CYS A 417 16.75 -8.08 -6.47
C CYS A 417 15.47 -8.86 -6.13
N VAL A 418 14.78 -9.40 -7.14
CA VAL A 418 13.52 -10.16 -6.99
C VAL A 418 13.72 -11.49 -6.25
N VAL A 419 14.92 -12.07 -6.29
CA VAL A 419 15.22 -13.38 -5.68
C VAL A 419 16.09 -13.28 -4.43
N LEU A 420 16.46 -12.06 -4.01
CA LEU A 420 17.26 -11.84 -2.80
C LEU A 420 16.43 -12.10 -1.54
N GLY A 421 17.07 -12.67 -0.52
CA GLY A 421 16.43 -13.00 0.75
C GLY A 421 15.60 -14.30 0.73
N LYS A 422 15.61 -15.04 -0.38
CA LYS A 422 14.93 -16.33 -0.52
C LYS A 422 15.85 -17.55 -0.32
N GLY A 423 17.12 -17.34 0.04
CA GLY A 423 18.12 -18.42 0.16
C GLY A 423 18.67 -18.93 -1.18
N VAL A 424 18.40 -18.22 -2.28
CA VAL A 424 18.94 -18.55 -3.62
C VAL A 424 20.47 -18.52 -3.60
N GLN A 425 21.06 -17.59 -2.85
CA GLN A 425 22.50 -17.41 -2.80
C GLN A 425 23.20 -18.67 -2.27
N ASP A 426 22.68 -19.25 -1.19
CA ASP A 426 23.16 -20.50 -0.60
C ASP A 426 22.98 -21.70 -1.55
N LEU A 427 21.83 -21.77 -2.23
CA LEU A 427 21.54 -22.85 -3.18
C LEU A 427 22.47 -22.80 -4.40
N VAL A 428 22.75 -21.60 -4.92
CA VAL A 428 23.73 -21.42 -6.01
C VAL A 428 25.10 -21.88 -5.55
N LEU A 429 25.58 -21.42 -4.38
CA LEU A 429 26.91 -21.81 -3.87
C LEU A 429 27.07 -23.33 -3.74
N ARG A 430 26.04 -24.05 -3.27
CA ARG A 430 26.06 -25.51 -3.14
C ARG A 430 26.16 -26.25 -4.47
N GLN A 431 25.70 -25.64 -5.55
CA GLN A 431 25.71 -26.23 -6.90
C GLN A 431 26.97 -25.87 -7.69
N LEU A 432 27.83 -24.97 -7.18
CA LEU A 432 29.07 -24.64 -7.86
C LEU A 432 30.08 -25.80 -7.80
N PRO A 433 30.79 -26.10 -8.90
CA PRO A 433 31.79 -27.16 -8.92
C PRO A 433 33.08 -26.73 -8.20
N GLY A 434 33.37 -27.35 -7.06
CA GLY A 434 34.68 -27.29 -6.40
C GLY A 434 34.90 -26.08 -5.47
N ALA A 435 36.15 -25.89 -5.05
CA ALA A 435 36.53 -24.76 -4.20
C ALA A 435 36.66 -23.49 -5.07
N ALA A 436 35.64 -22.64 -5.01
CA ALA A 436 35.56 -21.42 -5.81
C ALA A 436 36.25 -20.23 -5.11
N VAL A 437 37.09 -19.50 -5.85
CA VAL A 437 37.62 -18.19 -5.44
C VAL A 437 36.77 -17.11 -6.10
N PHE A 438 36.21 -16.18 -5.31
CA PHE A 438 35.36 -15.11 -5.83
C PHE A 438 36.17 -13.83 -6.03
N ARG A 439 36.27 -13.34 -7.26
CA ARG A 439 36.88 -12.03 -7.54
C ARG A 439 35.87 -10.93 -7.32
N TYR A 440 36.06 -10.14 -6.28
CA TYR A 440 35.11 -9.10 -5.86
C TYR A 440 35.69 -7.71 -6.08
N ARG A 441 35.02 -6.87 -6.86
CA ARG A 441 35.26 -5.43 -6.94
C ARG A 441 34.23 -4.70 -6.10
N LYS A 442 34.70 -3.89 -5.15
CA LYS A 442 33.84 -3.09 -4.30
C LYS A 442 33.14 -1.98 -5.08
N THR A 443 31.82 -1.86 -4.92
CA THR A 443 31.00 -0.77 -5.45
C THR A 443 30.18 -0.15 -4.31
N PRO A 444 29.52 1.03 -4.51
CA PRO A 444 28.69 1.63 -3.47
C PRO A 444 27.52 0.75 -3.01
N HIS A 445 27.03 -0.15 -3.88
CA HIS A 445 25.77 -0.87 -3.69
C HIS A 445 25.93 -2.37 -3.39
N ASN A 446 27.09 -2.99 -3.66
CA ASN A 446 27.26 -4.45 -3.54
C ASN A 446 27.81 -4.93 -2.19
N GLN A 447 27.54 -4.19 -1.10
CA GLN A 447 28.01 -4.52 0.25
C GLN A 447 27.39 -5.83 0.77
N ILE A 448 26.16 -6.13 0.33
CA ILE A 448 25.43 -7.35 0.69
C ILE A 448 26.15 -8.60 0.14
N THR A 449 26.71 -8.53 -1.08
CA THR A 449 27.50 -9.64 -1.65
C THR A 449 28.70 -9.98 -0.80
N ALA A 450 29.47 -8.97 -0.37
CA ALA A 450 30.68 -9.16 0.43
C ALA A 450 30.36 -9.78 1.81
N ALA A 451 29.30 -9.29 2.47
CA ALA A 451 28.84 -9.85 3.74
C ALA A 451 28.45 -11.32 3.58
N PHE A 452 27.66 -11.65 2.56
CA PHE A 452 27.22 -13.01 2.27
C PHE A 452 28.41 -13.97 2.02
N LEU A 453 29.36 -13.59 1.16
CA LEU A 453 30.51 -14.46 0.83
C LEU A 453 31.39 -14.71 2.07
N LYS A 454 31.56 -13.70 2.92
CA LYS A 454 32.30 -13.84 4.18
C LYS A 454 31.62 -14.79 5.14
N ASP A 455 30.30 -14.68 5.29
CA ASP A 455 29.51 -15.55 6.18
C ASP A 455 29.45 -16.99 5.65
N ALA A 456 29.45 -17.18 4.32
CA ALA A 456 29.52 -18.48 3.68
C ALA A 456 30.90 -19.17 3.79
N GLY A 457 31.93 -18.46 4.26
CA GLY A 457 33.28 -18.99 4.45
C GLY A 457 34.03 -19.31 3.15
N VAL A 458 33.65 -18.67 2.03
CA VAL A 458 34.34 -18.84 0.74
C VAL A 458 35.56 -17.91 0.63
N VAL A 459 36.50 -18.27 -0.25
CA VAL A 459 37.70 -17.44 -0.49
C VAL A 459 37.33 -16.27 -1.40
N VAL A 460 37.54 -15.05 -0.93
CA VAL A 460 37.28 -13.82 -1.68
C VAL A 460 38.60 -13.11 -1.99
N GLU A 461 38.86 -12.84 -3.26
CA GLU A 461 39.96 -12.01 -3.74
C GLU A 461 39.41 -10.63 -4.11
N GLU A 462 39.71 -9.61 -3.29
CA GLU A 462 39.30 -8.24 -3.59
C GLU A 462 40.20 -7.65 -4.68
N ILE A 463 39.61 -7.30 -5.82
CA ILE A 463 40.30 -6.70 -6.96
C ILE A 463 39.99 -5.20 -7.04
N SER A 464 40.96 -4.44 -7.53
CA SER A 464 40.86 -2.97 -7.66
C SER A 464 39.86 -2.50 -8.72
#